data_AF-A0A2T8HX60-F1
#
_entry.id   AF-A0A2T8HX60-F1
#
_cell.length_a   1.000
_cell.length_b   1.000
_cell.length_c   1.000
_cell.angle_alpha   90.00
_cell.angle_beta   90.00
_cell.angle_gamma   90.00
#
_symmetry.space_group_name_H-M   'P 1'
#
loop_
_entity.id
_entity.type
_entity.pdbx_description
1 polymer ?
#
loop_
_entity_poly.entity_id
_entity_poly.type
_entity_poly.pdbx_seq_one_letter_code
_entity_poly.pdbx_strand_id
1 'polypeptide(L)'
;MSPNERKAMIRKDHADLSLIKQCKLLKISRSSLYYTPVGVNAETLKLMNEIDRVFTKYPFFGSRQIAAYLPRNGFHAGRHRVRRLMGLMVSVRLRRSDGAMKCLLDVHQR
;
A
#
# COMPACT_ATOMS: atom_id res chain seq x y z
N MET A 1 14.83 4.00 15.87
CA MET A 1 13.55 4.72 15.96
C MET A 1 12.92 4.91 14.58
N SER A 2 11.69 4.46 14.43
CA SER A 2 10.89 4.66 13.22
C SER A 2 10.55 6.15 13.03
N PRO A 3 10.23 6.58 11.80
CA PRO A 3 9.79 7.95 11.55
C PRO A 3 8.53 8.35 12.34
N ASN A 4 7.64 7.40 12.65
CA ASN A 4 6.42 7.66 13.40
C ASN A 4 6.70 7.91 14.89
N GLU A 5 7.61 7.14 15.49
CA GLU A 5 8.05 7.37 16.89
C GLU A 5 8.66 8.76 17.05
N ARG A 6 9.49 9.18 16.09
CA ARG A 6 10.08 10.52 16.11
C ARG A 6 9.04 11.63 15.96
N LYS A 7 7.96 11.42 15.19
CA LYS A 7 6.86 12.40 15.09
C LYS A 7 6.09 12.52 16.40
N ALA A 8 5.87 11.42 17.11
CA ALA A 8 5.16 11.42 18.39
C ALA A 8 5.88 12.22 19.49
N MET A 9 7.20 12.41 19.35
CA MET A 9 8.01 13.21 20.28
C MET A 9 7.88 14.73 20.07
N ILE A 10 7.21 15.18 19.00
CA ILE A 10 7.07 16.60 18.70
C ILE A 10 5.89 17.18 19.50
N ARG A 11 6.18 18.20 20.31
CA ARG A 11 5.19 18.90 21.13
C ARG A 11 4.94 20.30 20.57
N LYS A 12 3.69 20.60 20.20
CA LYS A 12 3.28 21.92 19.70
C LYS A 12 3.33 22.99 20.78
N ASP A 13 3.07 22.61 22.03
CA ASP A 13 2.91 23.54 23.17
C ASP A 13 4.22 23.75 23.94
N HIS A 14 5.37 23.58 23.29
CA HIS A 14 6.66 23.72 23.96
C HIS A 14 7.09 25.18 23.94
N ALA A 15 7.10 25.82 25.11
CA ALA A 15 7.37 27.26 25.26
C ALA A 15 8.74 27.70 24.70
N ASP A 16 9.76 26.85 24.81
CA ASP A 16 11.16 27.24 24.51
C ASP A 16 11.68 26.76 23.15
N LEU A 17 10.99 25.80 22.52
CA LEU A 17 11.47 25.10 21.32
C LEU A 17 10.43 25.13 20.20
N SER A 18 10.73 25.92 19.15
CA SER A 18 9.91 25.94 17.95
C SER A 18 9.90 24.57 17.23
N LEU A 19 8.79 24.28 16.53
CA LEU A 19 8.63 23.05 15.74
C LEU A 19 9.80 22.83 14.75
N ILE A 20 10.41 23.89 14.25
CA ILE A 20 11.58 23.81 13.34
C ILE A 20 12.80 23.24 14.07
N LYS A 21 13.08 23.72 15.30
CA LYS A 21 14.19 23.21 16.12
C LYS A 21 13.93 21.76 16.51
N GLN A 22 12.72 21.41 16.90
CA GLN A 22 12.33 20.03 17.24
C GLN A 22 12.50 19.07 16.04
N CYS A 23 12.03 19.46 14.85
CA CYS A 23 12.24 18.70 13.61
C CYS A 23 13.73 18.51 13.27
N LYS A 24 14.55 19.56 13.44
CA LYS A 24 16.00 19.51 13.19
C LYS A 24 16.72 18.56 14.16
N LEU A 25 16.36 18.60 15.44
CA LEU A 25 16.89 17.70 16.48
C LEU A 25 16.52 16.24 16.21
N LEU A 26 15.27 15.98 15.83
CA LEU A 26 14.76 14.63 15.57
C LEU A 26 15.10 14.11 14.15
N LYS A 27 15.81 14.91 13.34
CA LYS A 27 16.15 14.63 11.93
C LYS A 27 14.91 14.24 11.11
N ILE A 28 13.82 14.99 11.25
CA ILE A 28 12.58 14.82 10.48
C ILE A 28 12.37 16.05 9.60
N SER A 29 11.91 15.84 8.36
CA SER A 29 11.47 16.96 7.52
C SER A 29 10.20 17.59 8.06
N ARG A 30 10.11 18.92 8.01
CA ARG A 30 8.89 19.66 8.40
C ARG A 30 7.66 19.20 7.62
N SER A 31 7.81 18.83 6.36
CA SER A 31 6.70 18.33 5.52
C SER A 31 6.10 17.03 6.05
N SER A 32 6.92 16.17 6.65
CA SER A 32 6.46 14.90 7.22
C SER A 32 5.55 15.11 8.42
N LEU A 33 5.70 16.23 9.16
CA LEU A 33 4.85 16.56 10.31
C LEU A 33 3.38 16.79 9.90
N TYR A 34 3.16 17.36 8.71
CA TYR A 34 1.83 17.63 8.18
C TYR A 34 1.30 16.50 7.30
N TYR A 35 2.17 15.61 6.83
CA TYR A 35 1.78 14.47 6.03
C TYR A 35 1.13 13.38 6.89
N THR A 36 -0.19 13.25 6.75
CA THR A 36 -0.93 12.12 7.29
C THR A 36 -0.94 11.00 6.25
N PRO A 37 -0.43 9.80 6.56
CA PRO A 37 -0.47 8.70 5.61
C PRO A 37 -1.94 8.37 5.31
N VAL A 38 -2.34 8.54 4.04
CA VAL A 38 -3.66 8.13 3.59
C VAL A 38 -3.66 6.61 3.51
N GLY A 39 -4.48 5.97 4.36
CA GLY A 39 -4.66 4.52 4.33
C GLY A 39 -5.13 4.04 2.96
N VAL A 40 -4.81 2.79 2.62
CA VAL A 40 -5.33 2.17 1.40
C VAL A 40 -6.83 1.93 1.60
N ASN A 41 -7.66 2.58 0.77
CA ASN A 41 -9.12 2.39 0.79
C ASN A 41 -9.49 0.90 0.57
N ALA A 42 -10.55 0.41 1.22
CA ALA A 42 -11.04 -0.97 1.10
C ALA A 42 -11.27 -1.39 -0.36
N GLU A 43 -11.79 -0.51 -1.21
CA GLU A 43 -11.96 -0.78 -2.64
C GLU A 43 -10.63 -0.93 -3.38
N THR A 44 -9.61 -0.19 -2.98
CA THR A 44 -8.25 -0.37 -3.52
C THR A 44 -7.65 -1.68 -3.04
N LEU A 45 -7.91 -2.10 -1.80
CA LEU A 45 -7.46 -3.38 -1.27
C LEU A 45 -8.08 -4.56 -2.03
N LYS A 46 -9.39 -4.54 -2.29
CA LYS A 46 -10.07 -5.54 -3.11
C LYS A 46 -9.47 -5.64 -4.51
N LEU A 47 -9.23 -4.48 -5.14
CA LEU A 47 -8.59 -4.42 -6.46
C LEU A 47 -7.15 -4.98 -6.42
N MET A 48 -6.38 -4.71 -5.36
CA MET A 48 -5.04 -5.28 -5.19
C MET A 48 -5.09 -6.80 -5.05
N ASN A 49 -6.02 -7.34 -4.26
CA ASN A 49 -6.20 -8.78 -4.11
C ASN A 49 -6.57 -9.46 -5.43
N GLU A 50 -7.44 -8.83 -6.23
CA GLU A 50 -7.82 -9.38 -7.53
C GLU A 50 -6.65 -9.36 -8.52
N ILE A 51 -5.88 -8.26 -8.55
CA ILE A 51 -4.64 -8.20 -9.35
C ILE A 51 -3.68 -9.32 -8.93
N ASP A 52 -3.57 -9.62 -7.64
CA ASP A 52 -2.69 -10.69 -7.14
C ASP A 52 -3.16 -12.06 -7.61
N ARG A 53 -4.47 -12.29 -7.58
CA ARG A 53 -5.09 -13.53 -8.04
C ARG A 53 -4.84 -13.75 -9.52
N VAL A 54 -5.01 -12.72 -10.35
CA VAL A 54 -4.77 -12.77 -11.79
C VAL A 54 -3.29 -13.00 -12.09
N PHE A 55 -2.40 -12.29 -11.39
CA PHE A 55 -0.95 -12.44 -11.56
C PHE A 55 -0.47 -13.83 -11.15
N THR A 56 -1.01 -14.39 -10.06
CA THR A 56 -0.71 -15.77 -9.62
C THR A 56 -1.22 -16.81 -10.63
N LYS A 57 -2.40 -16.60 -11.21
CA LYS A 57 -2.98 -17.51 -12.21
C LYS A 57 -2.29 -17.42 -13.57
N TYR A 58 -1.82 -16.22 -13.95
CA TYR A 58 -1.21 -15.93 -15.24
C TYR A 58 0.07 -15.08 -15.05
N PRO A 59 1.20 -15.69 -14.67
CA PRO A 59 2.44 -14.96 -14.32
C PRO A 59 3.07 -14.22 -15.50
N PHE A 60 2.66 -14.53 -16.73
CA PHE A 60 3.08 -13.87 -17.96
C PHE A 60 2.24 -12.63 -18.32
N PHE A 61 1.18 -12.33 -17.55
CA PHE A 61 0.32 -11.18 -17.83
C PHE A 61 0.95 -9.86 -17.38
N GLY A 62 1.07 -8.93 -18.33
CA GLY A 62 1.47 -7.55 -18.06
C GLY A 62 0.31 -6.65 -17.62
N SER A 63 0.63 -5.40 -17.27
CA SER A 63 -0.36 -4.39 -16.82
C SER A 63 -1.55 -4.19 -17.77
N ARG A 64 -1.32 -4.28 -19.09
CA ARG A 64 -2.37 -4.13 -20.10
C ARG A 64 -3.33 -5.32 -20.11
N GLN A 65 -2.80 -6.54 -20.03
CA GLN A 65 -3.60 -7.77 -20.03
C GLN A 65 -4.43 -7.88 -18.75
N ILE A 66 -3.84 -7.54 -17.60
CA ILE A 66 -4.56 -7.52 -16.32
C ILE A 66 -5.68 -6.46 -16.36
N ALA A 67 -5.41 -5.26 -16.87
CA ALA A 67 -6.45 -4.23 -17.02
C ALA A 67 -7.62 -4.66 -17.92
N ALA A 68 -7.37 -5.46 -18.96
CA ALA A 68 -8.41 -6.01 -19.83
C ALA A 68 -9.14 -7.21 -19.19
N TYR A 69 -8.52 -7.91 -18.24
CA TYR A 69 -9.11 -9.05 -17.53
C TYR A 69 -10.03 -8.62 -16.38
N LEU A 70 -9.67 -7.53 -15.68
CA LEU A 70 -10.40 -7.03 -14.50
C LEU A 70 -11.91 -6.79 -14.70
N PRO A 71 -12.40 -6.26 -15.85
CA PRO A 71 -13.83 -6.06 -16.07
C PRO A 71 -14.64 -7.36 -16.02
N ARG A 72 -14.04 -8.51 -16.35
CA ARG A 72 -14.71 -9.82 -16.27
C ARG A 72 -15.01 -10.24 -14.83
N ASN A 73 -14.27 -9.68 -13.87
CA ASN A 73 -14.41 -9.95 -12.44
C ASN A 73 -15.09 -8.77 -11.71
N GLY A 74 -15.75 -7.86 -12.45
CA GLY A 74 -16.48 -6.72 -11.90
C GLY A 74 -15.59 -5.53 -11.49
N PHE A 75 -14.29 -5.57 -11.76
CA PHE A 75 -13.37 -4.48 -11.39
C PHE A 75 -13.05 -3.57 -12.59
N HIS A 76 -13.16 -2.26 -12.37
CA HIS A 76 -12.83 -1.25 -13.37
C HIS A 76 -11.57 -0.50 -12.95
N ALA A 77 -10.42 -0.83 -13.58
CA ALA A 77 -9.17 -0.12 -13.36
C ALA A 77 -8.36 0.03 -14.65
N GLY A 78 -7.98 1.26 -14.97
CA GLY A 78 -7.12 1.53 -16.12
C GLY A 78 -5.68 1.01 -15.94
N ARG A 79 -4.99 0.80 -17.06
CA ARG A 79 -3.60 0.28 -17.11
C ARG A 79 -2.60 1.00 -16.20
N HIS A 80 -2.73 2.33 -16.02
CA HIS A 80 -1.83 3.11 -15.15
C HIS A 80 -2.07 2.81 -13.67
N ARG A 81 -3.33 2.61 -13.27
CA ARG A 81 -3.71 2.22 -11.91
C ARG A 81 -3.19 0.81 -11.61
N VAL A 82 -3.42 -0.12 -12.54
CA VAL A 82 -2.91 -1.51 -12.42
C VAL A 82 -1.38 -1.53 -12.32
N ARG A 83 -0.67 -0.80 -13.19
CA ARG A 83 0.80 -0.72 -13.14
C ARG A 83 1.33 -0.20 -11.80
N ARG A 84 0.71 0.86 -11.26
CA ARG A 84 1.07 1.40 -9.94
C ARG A 84 0.85 0.37 -8.84
N LEU A 85 -0.31 -0.30 -8.84
CA LEU A 85 -0.66 -1.29 -7.82
C LEU A 85 0.25 -2.51 -7.87
N MET A 86 0.59 -3.03 -9.06
CA MET A 86 1.58 -4.11 -9.19
C MET A 86 2.94 -3.72 -8.62
N GLY A 87 3.43 -2.50 -8.90
CA GLY A 87 4.69 -2.02 -8.34
C GLY A 87 4.67 -1.90 -6.81
N LEU A 88 3.54 -1.46 -6.24
CA LEU A 88 3.35 -1.42 -4.79
C LEU A 88 3.29 -2.84 -4.21
N MET A 89 2.62 -3.79 -4.87
CA MET A 89 2.49 -5.17 -4.40
C MET A 89 3.84 -5.90 -4.37
N VAL A 90 4.71 -5.70 -5.37
CA VAL A 90 6.07 -6.26 -5.35
C VAL A 90 6.88 -5.70 -4.16
N SER A 91 6.74 -4.41 -3.83
CA SER A 91 7.40 -3.82 -2.65
C SER A 91 6.78 -4.27 -1.32
N VAL A 92 5.46 -4.49 -1.28
CA VAL A 92 4.75 -4.96 -0.08
C VAL A 92 4.98 -6.45 0.17
N ARG A 93 5.18 -7.26 -0.88
CA ARG A 93 5.50 -8.69 -0.77
C ARG A 93 6.83 -8.95 -0.05
N LEU A 94 7.80 -8.04 -0.16
CA LEU A 94 9.06 -8.13 0.61
C LEU A 94 8.93 -7.71 2.08
N ARG A 95 7.80 -7.12 2.50
CA ARG A 95 7.56 -6.67 3.88
C ARG A 95 6.57 -7.53 4.66
N ARG A 96 5.86 -8.45 3.99
CA ARG A 96 4.94 -9.39 4.65
C ARG A 96 5.58 -10.78 4.70
N SER A 97 6.35 -11.01 5.75
CA SER A 97 6.75 -12.34 6.21
C SER A 97 5.65 -12.95 7.09
N ASP A 98 4.39 -12.88 6.66
CA ASP A 98 3.27 -13.48 7.41
C ASP A 98 2.36 -14.23 6.43
N GLY A 99 2.44 -15.56 6.52
CA GLY A 99 1.33 -16.49 6.37
C GLY A 99 0.39 -16.32 5.18
N ALA A 100 0.63 -17.14 4.16
CA ALA A 100 -0.41 -17.94 3.51
C ALA A 100 -1.67 -17.20 2.99
N MET A 101 -1.66 -16.88 1.69
CA MET A 101 -2.88 -16.97 0.86
C MET A 101 -3.21 -18.46 0.63
N LYS A 102 -3.37 -19.22 1.73
CA LYS A 102 -3.96 -20.56 1.72
C LYS A 102 -5.43 -20.35 1.43
N CYS A 103 -5.84 -20.62 0.19
CA CYS A 103 -6.87 -21.60 -0.09
C CYS A 103 -7.12 -21.66 -1.59
N LEU A 104 -6.48 -22.67 -2.19
CA LEU A 104 -6.92 -23.34 -3.41
C LEU A 104 -8.09 -24.31 -3.10
N LEU A 105 -9.04 -23.88 -2.26
CA LEU A 105 -10.23 -24.61 -1.82
C LEU A 105 -11.28 -23.50 -1.62
N ASP A 106 -12.17 -23.19 -2.56
CA ASP A 106 -13.25 -24.04 -3.06
C ASP A 106 -13.45 -23.91 -4.58
N VAL A 107 -13.00 -24.93 -5.32
CA VAL A 107 -13.46 -25.24 -6.69
C VAL A 107 -14.51 -26.38 -6.66
N HIS A 108 -14.92 -26.86 -5.49
CA HIS A 108 -15.94 -27.90 -5.39
C HIS A 108 -16.80 -27.74 -4.13
N GLN A 109 -17.90 -27.00 -4.24
CA GLN A 109 -19.16 -27.38 -3.60
C GLN A 109 -20.34 -26.69 -4.28
N ARG A 110 -21.02 -27.48 -5.13
CA ARG A 110 -22.40 -27.41 -5.64
C ARG A 110 -22.97 -26.06 -6.07
#